data_AF-A0A9X1DQA2-F1
#
_entry.id   AF-A0A9X1DQA2-F1
#
_cell.length_a   1.000
_cell.length_b   1.000
_cell.length_c   1.000
_cell.angle_alpha   90.00
_cell.angle_beta   90.00
_cell.angle_gamma   90.00
#
_symmetry.space_group_name_H-M   'P 1'
#
loop_
_entity.id
_entity.type
_entity.pdbx_description
1 polymer ?
#
loop_
_entity_poly.entity_id
_entity_poly.type
_entity_poly.pdbx_seq_one_letter_code
_entity_poly.pdbx_strand_id
1 'polypeptide(L)'
;MNFVILFVFVIYLFVLHSFVAYIDIPYYITQEYVGNLYVNIERINFIPFKTIYSNLFGKVVAPVTIIQTVGNLFLLLPLAFALLFLQIINNKYKAVIVIFLTTVFIEMYQLLDNFITSGYKYSGGGQRAIDIDDVLLNTIGGLVGIALYFNYKKLFLGKALDRKNFTTQI
;
A
#
# COMPACT_ATOMS: atom_id res chain seq x y z
N MET A 1 -1.53 -23.39 -9.58
CA MET A 1 -1.18 -21.97 -9.78
C MET A 1 -2.10 -21.06 -8.97
N ASN A 2 -3.40 -21.04 -9.24
CA ASN A 2 -4.35 -20.11 -8.58
C ASN A 2 -4.41 -20.28 -7.06
N PHE A 3 -4.41 -21.52 -6.56
CA PHE A 3 -4.41 -21.79 -5.12
C PHE A 3 -3.15 -21.24 -4.41
N VAL A 4 -1.97 -21.37 -5.04
CA VAL A 4 -0.71 -20.85 -4.50
C VAL A 4 -0.75 -19.32 -4.44
N ILE A 5 -1.23 -18.67 -5.51
CA ILE A 5 -1.33 -17.20 -5.54
C ILE A 5 -2.39 -16.70 -4.56
N LEU A 6 -3.51 -17.41 -4.40
CA LEU A 6 -4.50 -17.10 -3.37
C LEU A 6 -3.90 -17.21 -1.97
N PHE A 7 -3.15 -18.29 -1.68
CA PHE A 7 -2.48 -18.46 -0.39
C PHE A 7 -1.48 -17.34 -0.09
N VAL A 8 -0.62 -17.01 -1.06
CA VAL A 8 0.32 -15.88 -0.95
C VAL A 8 -0.42 -14.55 -0.77
N PHE A 9 -1.53 -14.36 -1.49
CA PHE A 9 -2.34 -13.16 -1.38
C PHE A 9 -2.98 -13.01 0.01
N VAL A 10 -3.46 -14.11 0.60
CA VAL A 10 -4.00 -14.11 1.97
C VAL A 10 -2.90 -13.76 2.98
N ILE A 11 -1.72 -14.37 2.88
CA ILE A 11 -0.57 -14.00 3.72
C ILE A 11 -0.24 -12.52 3.56
N TYR A 12 -0.18 -12.03 2.33
CA TYR A 12 0.04 -10.62 2.04
C TYR A 12 -1.00 -9.72 2.71
N LEU A 13 -2.29 -10.09 2.72
CA LEU A 13 -3.33 -9.30 3.40
C LEU A 13 -3.11 -9.23 4.91
N PHE A 14 -2.68 -10.32 5.55
CA PHE A 14 -2.30 -10.31 6.97
C PHE A 14 -1.12 -9.38 7.23
N VAL A 15 -0.10 -9.44 6.37
CA VAL A 15 1.08 -8.58 6.45
C VAL A 15 0.68 -7.10 6.27
N LEU A 16 -0.10 -6.80 5.23
CA LEU A 16 -0.64 -5.46 4.96
C LEU A 16 -1.41 -4.91 6.16
N HIS A 17 -2.31 -5.72 6.73
CA HIS A 17 -3.05 -5.36 7.92
C HIS A 17 -2.11 -5.05 9.09
N SER A 18 -1.09 -5.89 9.33
CA SER A 18 -0.11 -5.68 10.39
C SER A 18 0.75 -4.43 10.21
N PHE A 19 0.99 -3.96 8.98
CA PHE A 19 1.83 -2.77 8.72
C PHE A 19 1.04 -1.47 8.69
N VAL A 20 -0.22 -1.53 8.24
CA VAL A 20 -1.04 -0.35 7.96
C VAL A 20 -2.16 -0.15 8.96
N ALA A 21 -2.79 -1.24 9.39
CA ALA A 21 -4.01 -1.22 10.20
C ALA A 21 -3.84 -1.86 11.58
N TYR A 22 -2.59 -1.96 12.03
CA TYR A 22 -2.26 -2.45 13.36
C TYR A 22 -2.63 -1.39 14.40
N ILE A 23 -3.48 -1.78 15.35
CA ILE A 23 -3.88 -0.98 16.50
C ILE A 23 -3.21 -1.60 17.73
N ASP A 24 -2.39 -0.83 18.43
CA ASP A 24 -1.76 -1.26 19.68
C ASP A 24 -2.78 -1.18 20.84
N ILE A 25 -3.63 -2.20 20.98
CA ILE A 25 -4.65 -2.25 22.04
C ILE A 25 -4.04 -2.07 23.45
N PRO A 26 -2.92 -2.73 23.81
CA PRO A 26 -2.24 -2.47 25.08
C PRO A 26 -1.90 -1.01 25.33
N TYR A 27 -1.50 -0.25 24.29
CA TYR A 27 -1.25 1.18 24.42
C TYR A 27 -2.50 1.92 24.94
N TYR A 28 -3.67 1.70 24.35
CA TYR A 28 -4.90 2.40 24.78
C TYR A 28 -5.38 2.01 26.18
N ILE A 29 -5.04 0.82 26.67
CA ILE A 29 -5.41 0.35 28.01
C ILE A 29 -4.45 0.87 29.08
N THR A 30 -3.17 0.98 28.74
CA THR A 30 -2.11 1.32 29.70
C THR A 30 -1.82 2.82 29.79
N GLN A 31 -2.08 3.57 28.71
CA GLN A 31 -1.79 4.99 28.67
C GLN A 31 -2.94 5.84 29.20
N GLU A 32 -2.59 6.91 29.90
CA GLU A 32 -3.54 7.89 30.40
C GLU A 32 -4.15 8.68 29.22
N TYR A 33 -5.48 8.63 29.08
CA TYR A 33 -6.22 9.48 28.15
C TYR A 33 -6.32 10.89 28.75
N VAL A 34 -5.69 11.85 28.09
CA VAL A 34 -5.60 13.26 28.53
C VAL A 34 -6.57 14.18 27.77
N GLY A 35 -7.32 13.63 26.80
CA GLY A 35 -8.21 14.41 25.95
C GLY A 35 -7.44 15.28 24.94
N ASN A 36 -8.08 16.34 24.47
CA ASN A 36 -7.51 17.28 23.47
C ASN A 36 -7.06 16.60 22.18
N LEU A 37 -7.98 15.86 21.53
CA LEU A 37 -7.72 15.30 20.21
C LEU A 37 -7.33 16.42 19.23
N TYR A 38 -6.24 16.24 18.50
CA TYR A 38 -5.73 17.23 17.57
C TYR A 38 -5.11 16.56 16.35
N VAL A 39 -5.14 17.30 15.24
CA VAL A 39 -4.43 16.92 14.02
C VAL A 39 -3.19 17.80 13.93
N ASN A 40 -2.01 17.21 13.76
CA ASN A 40 -0.80 17.96 13.55
C ASN A 40 -0.77 18.52 12.11
N ILE A 41 -1.29 19.73 11.93
CA ILE A 41 -1.41 20.39 10.62
C ILE A 41 -0.03 20.59 9.96
N GLU A 42 1.02 20.87 10.74
CA GLU A 42 2.38 21.10 10.22
C GLU A 42 2.99 19.86 9.58
N ARG A 43 2.51 18.67 9.97
CA ARG A 43 2.96 17.39 9.40
C ARG A 43 2.18 16.98 8.15
N ILE A 44 1.08 17.66 7.83
CA ILE A 44 0.32 17.35 6.61
C ILE A 44 1.14 17.81 5.39
N ASN A 45 1.46 16.87 4.52
CA ASN A 45 2.16 17.15 3.27
C ASN A 45 1.21 17.02 2.08
N PHE A 46 0.84 18.15 1.49
CA PHE A 46 0.15 18.21 0.20
C PHE A 46 1.08 18.57 -0.97
N ILE A 47 2.38 18.77 -0.71
CA ILE A 47 3.35 19.14 -1.75
C ILE A 47 3.91 17.84 -2.34
N PRO A 48 3.66 17.55 -3.62
CA PRO A 48 4.17 16.34 -4.25
C PRO A 48 5.69 16.37 -4.32
N PHE A 49 6.29 15.19 -4.16
CA PHE A 49 7.70 14.86 -4.11
C PHE A 49 8.49 15.44 -2.93
N LYS A 50 7.86 16.20 -2.02
CA LYS A 50 8.55 16.83 -0.89
C LYS A 50 9.14 15.79 0.06
N THR A 51 8.33 14.84 0.50
CA THR A 51 8.74 13.81 1.45
C THR A 51 9.65 12.78 0.77
N ILE A 52 9.36 12.39 -0.48
CA ILE A 52 10.24 11.50 -1.26
C ILE A 52 11.64 12.09 -1.36
N TYR A 53 11.75 13.36 -1.74
CA TYR A 53 13.05 14.03 -1.85
C TYR A 53 13.74 14.12 -0.50
N SER A 54 13.03 14.53 0.55
CA SER A 54 13.59 14.64 1.89
C SER A 54 14.10 13.30 2.42
N ASN A 55 13.35 12.21 2.19
CA ASN A 55 13.67 10.89 2.69
C ASN A 55 14.83 10.23 1.96
N LEU A 56 15.06 10.57 0.69
CA LEU A 56 16.11 9.96 -0.14
C LEU A 56 17.37 10.83 -0.27
N PHE A 57 17.21 12.15 -0.28
CA PHE A 57 18.26 13.12 -0.61
C PHE A 57 18.34 14.31 0.37
N GLY A 58 17.62 14.24 1.49
CA GLY A 58 17.62 15.30 2.50
C GLY A 58 18.96 15.45 3.23
N LYS A 59 19.08 16.52 4.02
CA LYS A 59 20.28 16.78 4.83
C LYS A 59 20.53 15.72 5.90
N VAL A 60 19.47 15.08 6.39
CA VAL A 60 19.51 13.96 7.32
C VAL A 60 18.64 12.86 6.73
N VAL A 61 19.28 11.82 6.21
CA VAL A 61 18.59 10.64 5.66
C VAL A 61 18.67 9.52 6.68
N ALA A 62 17.52 9.17 7.26
CA ALA A 62 17.42 8.04 8.18
C ALA A 62 17.09 6.76 7.40
N PRO A 63 17.71 5.60 7.72
CA PRO A 63 17.35 4.34 7.09
C PRO A 63 15.86 4.01 7.17
N VAL A 64 15.21 4.37 8.28
CA VAL A 64 13.78 4.16 8.50
C VAL A 64 12.92 4.91 7.48
N THR A 65 13.27 6.13 7.11
CA THR A 65 12.50 6.94 6.15
C THR A 65 12.65 6.43 4.72
N ILE A 66 13.83 5.90 4.37
CA ILE A 66 14.03 5.21 3.07
C ILE A 66 13.16 3.95 3.01
N ILE A 67 13.18 3.12 4.07
CA ILE A 67 12.38 1.89 4.14
C ILE A 67 10.89 2.22 4.04
N GLN A 68 10.43 3.32 4.64
CA GLN A 68 9.04 3.77 4.52
C GLN A 68 8.68 4.14 3.07
N THR A 69 9.50 4.95 2.40
CA THR A 69 9.28 5.33 1.00
C THR A 69 9.28 4.12 0.06
N VAL A 70 10.23 3.20 0.24
CA VAL A 70 10.29 1.94 -0.53
C VAL A 70 9.10 1.04 -0.19
N GLY A 71 8.72 0.96 1.08
CA GLY A 71 7.58 0.19 1.58
C GLY A 71 6.29 0.62 0.92
N ASN A 72 6.01 1.93 0.89
CA ASN A 72 4.82 2.48 0.22
C ASN A 72 4.85 2.20 -1.29
N LEU A 73 6.02 2.25 -1.95
CA LEU A 73 6.11 1.89 -3.37
C LEU A 73 5.75 0.41 -3.63
N PHE A 74 6.10 -0.51 -2.73
CA PHE A 74 5.81 -1.93 -2.92
C PHE A 74 4.49 -2.40 -2.30
N LEU A 75 3.86 -1.56 -1.47
CA LEU A 75 2.71 -1.92 -0.64
C LEU A 75 1.56 -2.51 -1.48
N LEU A 76 1.08 -1.77 -2.48
CA LEU A 76 -0.10 -2.17 -3.26
C LEU A 76 0.20 -2.99 -4.51
N LEU A 77 1.48 -3.26 -4.79
CA LEU A 77 1.89 -4.06 -5.95
C LEU A 77 1.30 -5.49 -5.90
N PRO A 78 1.43 -6.27 -4.79
CA PRO A 78 0.88 -7.61 -4.72
C PRO A 78 -0.65 -7.63 -4.79
N LEU A 79 -1.31 -6.61 -4.22
CA LEU A 79 -2.77 -6.46 -4.30
C LEU A 79 -3.23 -6.33 -5.75
N ALA A 80 -2.64 -5.39 -6.49
CA ALA A 80 -3.01 -5.15 -7.88
C ALA A 80 -2.82 -6.39 -8.77
N PHE A 81 -1.68 -7.07 -8.59
CA PHE A 81 -1.38 -8.30 -9.32
C PHE A 81 -2.38 -9.40 -8.98
N ALA A 82 -2.64 -9.65 -7.70
CA ALA A 82 -3.52 -10.72 -7.25
C ALA A 82 -4.98 -10.50 -7.67
N LEU A 83 -5.49 -9.26 -7.59
CA LEU A 83 -6.86 -8.92 -8.00
C LEU A 83 -7.12 -9.26 -9.48
N LEU A 84 -6.15 -8.99 -10.35
CA LEU A 84 -6.24 -9.30 -11.78
C LEU A 84 -5.96 -10.78 -12.06
N PHE A 85 -4.99 -11.38 -11.37
CA PHE A 85 -4.62 -12.79 -11.55
C PHE A 85 -5.74 -13.74 -11.15
N LEU A 86 -6.34 -13.51 -9.98
CA LEU A 86 -7.45 -14.31 -9.45
C LEU A 86 -8.80 -13.94 -10.09
N GLN A 87 -8.82 -13.02 -11.06
CA GLN A 87 -10.02 -12.57 -11.77
C GLN A 87 -11.10 -11.97 -10.85
N ILE A 88 -10.70 -11.47 -9.68
CA ILE A 88 -11.56 -10.67 -8.78
C ILE A 88 -11.95 -9.38 -9.51
N ILE A 89 -11.01 -8.81 -10.27
CA ILE A 89 -11.25 -7.68 -11.17
C ILE A 89 -10.81 -8.07 -12.59
N ASN A 90 -11.70 -7.86 -13.56
CA ASN A 90 -11.44 -8.25 -14.96
C ASN A 90 -10.97 -7.09 -15.86
N ASN A 91 -10.92 -5.86 -15.34
CA ASN A 91 -10.62 -4.67 -16.12
C ASN A 91 -9.49 -3.85 -15.47
N LYS A 92 -8.46 -3.50 -16.25
CA LYS A 92 -7.32 -2.67 -15.82
C LYS A 92 -7.75 -1.32 -15.22
N TYR A 93 -8.76 -0.66 -15.80
CA TYR A 93 -9.25 0.62 -15.30
C TYR A 93 -9.93 0.48 -13.94
N LYS A 94 -10.70 -0.60 -13.75
CA LYS A 94 -11.27 -0.94 -12.45
C LYS A 94 -10.18 -1.23 -11.41
N ALA A 95 -9.11 -1.92 -11.81
CA ALA A 95 -7.96 -2.15 -10.94
C ALA A 95 -7.29 -0.84 -10.54
N VAL A 96 -7.06 0.10 -11.48
CA VAL A 96 -6.51 1.43 -11.17
C VAL A 96 -7.38 2.18 -10.15
N ILE A 97 -8.71 2.19 -10.35
CA ILE A 97 -9.64 2.84 -9.42
C ILE A 97 -9.56 2.18 -8.04
N VAL A 98 -9.56 0.84 -7.97
CA VAL A 98 -9.47 0.13 -6.69
C VAL A 98 -8.16 0.42 -5.99
N ILE A 99 -7.02 0.45 -6.71
CA ILE A 99 -5.73 0.83 -6.14
C ILE A 99 -5.78 2.25 -5.60
N PHE A 100 -6.26 3.22 -6.38
CA PHE A 100 -6.37 4.61 -5.94
C PHE A 100 -7.25 4.76 -4.69
N LEU A 101 -8.42 4.11 -4.68
CA LEU A 101 -9.31 4.13 -3.51
C LEU A 101 -8.69 3.44 -2.30
N THR A 102 -7.95 2.34 -2.51
CA THR A 102 -7.23 1.64 -1.43
C THR A 102 -6.15 2.54 -0.85
N THR A 103 -5.40 3.24 -1.69
CA THR A 103 -4.40 4.22 -1.26
C THR A 103 -5.01 5.33 -0.39
N VAL A 104 -6.10 5.95 -0.85
CA VAL A 104 -6.79 6.99 -0.08
C VAL A 104 -7.33 6.42 1.24
N PHE A 105 -7.88 5.21 1.22
CA PHE A 105 -8.34 4.53 2.42
C PHE A 105 -7.21 4.30 3.43
N ILE A 106 -6.03 3.88 2.97
CA ILE A 106 -4.85 3.68 3.81
C ILE A 106 -4.45 4.98 4.51
N GLU A 107 -4.36 6.10 3.78
CA GLU A 107 -4.01 7.38 4.40
C GLU A 107 -5.07 7.90 5.35
N MET A 108 -6.35 7.74 5.01
CA MET A 108 -7.45 8.13 5.90
C MET A 108 -7.46 7.27 7.18
N TYR A 109 -7.17 5.98 7.06
CA TYR A 109 -7.06 5.10 8.21
C TYR A 109 -5.90 5.52 9.11
N GLN A 110 -4.71 5.77 8.55
CA GLN A 110 -3.55 6.21 9.32
C GLN A 110 -3.81 7.57 9.97
N LEU A 111 -4.46 8.51 9.28
CA LEU A 111 -4.86 9.78 9.88
C LEU A 111 -5.80 9.58 11.07
N LEU A 112 -6.80 8.71 10.93
CA LEU A 112 -7.75 8.41 12.00
C LEU A 112 -7.06 7.78 13.21
N ASP A 113 -6.18 6.81 12.99
CA ASP A 113 -5.40 6.16 14.03
C ASP A 113 -4.53 7.17 14.79
N ASN A 114 -3.87 8.09 14.07
CA ASN A 114 -3.09 9.16 14.67
C ASN A 114 -3.95 10.17 15.44
N PHE A 115 -5.12 10.51 14.93
CA PHE A 115 -6.06 11.39 15.61
C PHE A 115 -6.53 10.78 16.94
N ILE A 116 -6.90 9.50 16.95
CA ILE A 116 -7.30 8.79 18.18
C ILE A 116 -6.13 8.72 19.16
N THR A 117 -4.95 8.38 18.66
CA THR A 117 -3.73 8.24 19.48
C THR A 117 -3.28 9.57 20.05
N SER A 118 -3.58 10.72 19.42
CA SER A 118 -3.19 12.05 19.91
C SER A 118 -3.78 12.41 21.28
N GLY A 119 -4.89 11.77 21.68
CA GLY A 119 -5.55 12.01 22.96
C GLY A 119 -4.86 11.38 24.17
N TYR A 120 -3.73 10.68 23.97
CA TYR A 120 -3.02 9.94 25.01
C TYR A 120 -1.68 10.60 25.36
N LYS A 121 -1.32 10.61 26.65
CA LYS A 121 -0.22 11.41 27.24
C LYS A 121 1.17 11.20 26.62
N TYR A 122 1.46 10.01 26.09
CA TYR A 122 2.76 9.64 25.52
C TYR A 122 2.70 9.38 24.01
N SER A 123 1.66 9.89 23.36
CA SER A 123 1.44 9.78 21.91
C SER A 123 2.57 10.36 21.07
N GLY A 124 3.40 11.24 21.64
CA GLY A 124 4.49 11.91 20.93
C GLY A 124 3.99 12.81 19.78
N GLY A 125 2.69 13.12 19.76
CA GLY A 125 1.98 13.67 18.62
C GLY A 125 1.93 12.66 17.48
N GLY A 126 0.72 12.34 17.01
CA GLY A 126 0.47 11.38 15.92
C GLY A 126 1.59 11.38 14.88
N GLN A 127 2.31 10.27 14.81
CA GLN A 127 3.56 10.17 14.06
C GLN A 127 3.33 10.23 12.55
N ARG A 128 2.11 9.94 12.07
CA ARG A 128 1.76 10.01 10.64
C ARG A 128 0.66 11.04 10.41
N ALA A 129 0.84 11.84 9.36
CA ALA A 129 -0.12 12.80 8.86
C ALA A 129 -0.34 12.48 7.38
N ILE A 130 -1.39 13.06 6.77
CA ILE A 130 -1.64 12.87 5.33
C ILE A 130 -0.36 13.25 4.57
N ASP A 131 0.15 12.31 3.79
CA ASP A 131 1.24 12.54 2.86
C ASP A 131 0.82 12.18 1.43
N ILE A 132 0.76 13.21 0.57
CA ILE A 132 0.44 13.01 -0.85
C ILE A 132 1.49 12.12 -1.56
N ASP A 133 2.72 12.08 -1.06
CA ASP A 133 3.77 11.25 -1.62
C ASP A 133 3.52 9.77 -1.36
N ASP A 134 2.97 9.43 -0.20
CA ASP A 134 2.57 8.06 0.11
C ASP A 134 1.41 7.63 -0.80
N VAL A 135 0.50 8.55 -1.12
CA VAL A 135 -0.56 8.31 -2.11
C VAL A 135 0.02 8.03 -3.50
N LEU A 136 1.01 8.84 -3.93
CA LEU A 136 1.67 8.68 -5.21
C LEU A 136 2.43 7.34 -5.28
N LEU A 137 3.22 7.02 -4.25
CA LEU A 137 4.03 5.79 -4.18
C LEU A 137 3.16 4.53 -4.22
N ASN A 138 2.13 4.48 -3.38
CA ASN A 138 1.19 3.36 -3.34
C ASN A 138 0.48 3.17 -4.70
N THR A 139 0.08 4.28 -5.33
CA THR A 139 -0.56 4.25 -6.65
C THR A 139 0.40 3.76 -7.73
N ILE A 140 1.64 4.27 -7.77
CA ILE A 140 2.68 3.81 -8.70
C ILE A 140 2.97 2.33 -8.49
N GLY A 141 3.11 1.88 -7.24
CA GLY A 141 3.27 0.48 -6.88
C GLY A 141 2.18 -0.43 -7.43
N GLY A 142 0.92 -0.03 -7.24
CA GLY A 142 -0.21 -0.75 -7.81
C GLY A 142 -0.19 -0.76 -9.35
N LEU A 143 0.16 0.35 -10.01
CA LEU A 143 0.33 0.38 -11.47
C LEU A 143 1.42 -0.58 -11.95
N VAL A 144 2.54 -0.67 -11.23
CA VAL A 144 3.59 -1.67 -11.50
C VAL A 144 3.02 -3.08 -11.36
N GLY A 145 2.21 -3.36 -10.33
CA GLY A 145 1.55 -4.66 -10.17
C GLY A 145 0.60 -5.02 -11.32
N ILE A 146 -0.17 -4.04 -11.82
CA ILE A 146 -1.01 -4.20 -13.02
C ILE A 146 -0.13 -4.52 -14.23
N ALA A 147 0.96 -3.77 -14.43
CA ALA A 147 1.88 -4.00 -15.54
C ALA A 147 2.51 -5.40 -15.48
N LEU A 148 2.94 -5.85 -14.30
CA LEU A 148 3.48 -7.20 -14.08
C LEU A 148 2.46 -8.28 -14.45
N TYR A 149 1.19 -8.12 -14.09
CA TYR A 149 0.14 -9.06 -14.49
C TYR A 149 0.00 -9.17 -16.01
N PHE A 150 -0.05 -8.03 -16.73
CA PHE A 150 -0.19 -8.07 -18.19
C PHE A 150 1.04 -8.64 -18.89
N ASN A 151 2.24 -8.35 -18.39
CA ASN A 151 3.49 -8.96 -18.88
C ASN A 151 3.47 -10.48 -18.64
N TYR A 152 3.07 -10.91 -17.45
CA TYR A 152 2.90 -12.32 -17.12
C TYR A 152 1.88 -13.00 -18.06
N LYS A 153 0.70 -12.40 -18.25
CA LYS A 153 -0.32 -12.92 -19.16
C LYS A 153 0.21 -13.06 -20.58
N LYS A 154 0.89 -12.04 -21.11
CA LYS A 154 1.47 -12.09 -22.46
C LYS A 154 2.51 -13.20 -22.61
N LEU A 155 3.43 -13.33 -21.64
CA LEU A 155 4.52 -14.29 -21.70
C LEU A 155 4.07 -15.74 -21.52
N PHE A 156 3.13 -16.01 -20.61
CA PHE A 156 2.76 -17.37 -20.23
C PHE A 156 1.45 -17.85 -20.84
N LEU A 157 0.43 -16.99 -20.99
CA LEU A 157 -0.80 -17.37 -21.69
C LEU A 157 -0.66 -17.27 -23.21
N GLY A 158 0.11 -16.31 -23.74
CA GLY A 158 0.39 -16.22 -25.18
C GLY A 158 1.08 -17.49 -25.69
N LYS A 159 2.14 -17.93 -25.00
CA LYS A 159 2.87 -19.17 -25.34
C LYS A 159 2.02 -20.44 -25.20
N ALA A 160 1.05 -20.46 -24.29
CA ALA A 160 0.17 -21.61 -24.09
C ALA A 160 -0.85 -21.77 -25.24
N LEU A 161 -1.36 -20.64 -25.77
CA LEU A 161 -2.26 -20.63 -26.92
C LEU A 161 -1.54 -21.01 -28.22
N ASP A 162 -0.33 -20.49 -28.43
CA ASP A 162 0.48 -20.84 -29.61
C ASP A 162 0.84 -22.33 -29.67
N ARG A 163 1.19 -22.94 -28.53
CA ARG A 163 1.44 -24.39 -28.46
C ARG A 163 0.20 -25.22 -28.76
N LYS A 164 -0.97 -24.80 -28.29
CA LYS A 164 -2.23 -25.53 -28.48
C LYS A 164 -2.61 -25.59 -29.97
N ASN A 165 -2.41 -24.47 -30.68
CA ASN A 165 -2.65 -24.39 -32.12
C ASN A 165 -1.69 -25.27 -32.93
N PHE A 166 -0.42 -25.37 -32.52
CA PHE A 166 0.57 -26.25 -33.16
C PHE A 166 0.22 -27.75 -33.04
N THR A 167 -0.30 -28.19 -31.88
CA THR A 167 -0.69 -29.59 -31.67
C THR A 167 -1.98 -30.01 -32.38
N THR A 168 -2.85 -29.07 -32.76
CA THR A 168 -4.10 -29.36 -33.49
C THR A 168 -3.94 -29.37 -35.01
N GLN A 169 -2.74 -29.07 -35.53
CA GLN A 169 -2.44 -29.08 -36.97
C GLN A 169 -1.62 -30.30 -37.41
N ILE A 170 -1.47 -31.31 -36.55
CA ILE A 170 -0.81 -32.60 -36.80
C ILE A 170 -1.88 -33.69 -36.67
#